data_AF-A0A432G443-F1
#
_entry.id   AF-A0A432G443-F1
#
_cell.length_a   1.000
_cell.length_b   1.000
_cell.length_c   1.000
_cell.angle_alpha   90.00
_cell.angle_beta   90.00
_cell.angle_gamma   90.00
#
_symmetry.space_group_name_H-M   'P 1'
#
loop_
_entity.id
_entity.type
_entity.pdbx_description
1 polymer ?
#
loop_
_entity_poly.entity_id
_entity_poly.type
_entity_poly.pdbx_seq_one_letter_code
_entity_poly.pdbx_strand_id
1 'polypeptide(L)'
;MTTRSFPVFYCDFLRDLSISSSKPEPLAADRLVPLAEQLLVAEDNYLGVVDANDAILQLYLSGREMVVELIFPEATGILQRRMPVEEALALLGALPEEFTEALLPGATYQG
;
A
#
# COMPACT_ATOMS: atom_id res chain seq x y z
N MET A 1 11.14 -11.27 -20.43
CA MET A 1 9.99 -11.23 -19.51
C MET A 1 10.01 -9.86 -18.88
N THR A 2 9.02 -9.02 -19.17
CA THR A 2 8.89 -7.71 -18.54
C THR A 2 8.47 -7.93 -17.09
N THR A 3 9.35 -7.59 -16.14
CA THR A 3 8.99 -7.57 -14.71
C THR A 3 7.92 -6.51 -14.52
N ARG A 4 6.76 -6.93 -14.00
CA ARG A 4 5.64 -6.05 -13.70
C ARG A 4 6.05 -4.97 -12.69
N SER A 5 5.53 -3.76 -12.83
CA SER A 5 5.82 -2.64 -11.92
C SER A 5 4.57 -1.87 -11.55
N PHE A 6 4.59 -1.24 -10.38
CA PHE A 6 3.55 -0.35 -9.89
C PHE A 6 4.13 1.03 -9.59
N PRO A 7 3.42 2.12 -9.86
CA PRO A 7 3.74 3.40 -9.25
C PRO A 7 3.60 3.30 -7.73
N VAL A 8 4.60 3.77 -6.99
CA VAL A 8 4.60 3.80 -5.52
C VAL A 8 4.95 5.19 -5.01
N PHE A 9 4.45 5.49 -3.83
CA PHE A 9 4.83 6.64 -3.05
C PHE A 9 4.99 6.21 -1.60
N TYR A 10 5.82 6.90 -0.81
CA TYR A 10 6.03 6.53 0.58
C TYR A 10 6.66 7.67 1.38
N CYS A 11 6.60 7.55 2.70
CA CYS A 11 7.39 8.35 3.61
C CYS A 11 8.15 7.44 4.59
N ASP A 12 9.47 7.66 4.68
CA ASP A 12 10.37 7.08 5.66
C ASP A 12 10.91 8.20 6.57
N PHE A 13 10.21 8.48 7.66
CA PHE A 13 10.59 9.50 8.62
C PHE A 13 11.90 9.18 9.33
N LEU A 14 12.26 7.91 9.49
CA LEU A 14 13.52 7.51 10.15
C LEU A 14 14.74 7.87 9.30
N ARG A 15 14.58 7.89 7.97
CA ARG A 15 15.67 8.10 7.02
C ARG A 15 15.58 9.44 6.27
N ASP A 16 14.56 10.24 6.57
CA ASP A 16 14.25 11.50 5.87
C ASP A 16 14.13 11.31 4.35
N LEU A 17 13.45 10.24 3.94
CA LEU A 17 13.21 9.89 2.55
C LEU A 17 11.71 9.87 2.26
N SER A 18 11.30 10.46 1.14
CA SER A 18 9.91 10.37 0.70
C SER A 18 9.81 10.40 -0.82
N ILE A 19 8.78 9.73 -1.32
CA ILE A 19 8.28 9.87 -2.69
C ILE A 19 6.88 10.44 -2.58
N SER A 20 6.64 11.57 -3.24
CA SER A 20 5.36 12.27 -3.20
C SER A 20 4.25 11.48 -3.88
N SER A 21 3.07 11.42 -3.27
CA SER A 21 1.87 10.83 -3.89
C SER A 21 1.41 11.56 -5.16
N SER A 22 1.80 12.83 -5.36
CA SER A 22 1.53 13.58 -6.60
C SER A 22 2.42 13.19 -7.77
N LYS A 23 3.50 12.44 -7.51
CA LYS A 23 4.45 12.00 -8.53
C LYS A 23 5.04 10.63 -8.15
N PRO A 24 4.21 9.58 -8.09
CA PRO A 24 4.66 8.25 -7.72
C PRO A 24 5.68 7.72 -8.74
N GLU A 25 6.61 6.90 -8.25
CA GLU A 25 7.70 6.36 -9.06
C GLU A 25 7.49 4.86 -9.32
N PRO A 26 7.85 4.35 -10.49
CA PRO A 26 7.67 2.94 -10.81
C PRO A 26 8.62 2.07 -9.96
N LEU A 27 8.05 1.07 -9.29
CA LEU A 27 8.77 0.03 -8.57
C LEU A 27 8.38 -1.35 -9.09
N ALA A 28 9.37 -2.22 -9.31
CA ALA A 28 9.11 -3.59 -9.71
C ALA A 28 8.31 -4.34 -8.62
N ALA A 29 7.37 -5.18 -9.04
CA ALA A 29 6.45 -5.88 -8.14
C ALA A 29 7.18 -6.76 -7.10
N ASP A 30 8.29 -7.39 -7.50
CA ASP A 30 9.14 -8.21 -6.63
C ASP A 30 9.94 -7.38 -5.60
N ARG A 31 9.94 -6.04 -5.72
CA ARG A 31 10.58 -5.10 -4.77
C ARG A 31 9.61 -4.50 -3.77
N LEU A 32 8.30 -4.71 -3.91
CA LEU A 32 7.29 -4.17 -3.00
C LEU A 32 7.44 -4.71 -1.58
N VAL A 33 7.50 -6.03 -1.42
CA VAL A 33 7.62 -6.67 -0.09
C VAL A 33 8.93 -6.26 0.62
N PRO A 34 10.12 -6.34 -0.02
CA PRO A 34 11.35 -5.85 0.60
C PRO A 34 11.31 -4.37 0.99
N LEU A 35 10.65 -3.51 0.20
CA LEU A 35 10.48 -2.11 0.55
C LEU A 35 9.59 -1.96 1.79
N ALA A 36 8.44 -2.64 1.82
CA ALA A 36 7.52 -2.59 2.95
C ALA A 36 8.16 -3.10 4.25
N GLU A 37 8.94 -4.17 4.21
CA GLU A 37 9.66 -4.69 5.39
C GLU A 37 10.68 -3.68 5.94
N GLN A 38 11.31 -2.88 5.09
CA GLN A 38 12.29 -1.86 5.50
C GLN A 38 11.64 -0.57 6.00
N LEU A 39 10.49 -0.24 5.40
CA LEU A 39 9.80 1.03 5.58
C LEU A 39 8.81 0.95 6.74
N LEU A 40 7.98 -0.08 6.77
CA LEU A 40 6.86 -0.23 7.71
C LEU A 40 7.37 -0.86 9.02
N VAL A 41 8.34 -0.19 9.63
CA VAL A 41 8.92 -0.49 10.95
C VAL A 41 8.70 0.63 11.96
N ALA A 42 8.15 1.77 11.51
CA ALA A 42 7.77 2.92 12.32
C ALA A 42 6.32 3.31 12.01
N GLU A 43 5.57 3.74 13.04
CA GLU A 43 4.16 4.09 12.91
C GLU A 43 3.91 5.34 12.05
N ASP A 44 4.89 6.24 11.95
CA ASP A 44 4.79 7.42 11.09
C ASP A 44 5.06 7.10 9.61
N ASN A 45 5.62 5.92 9.30
CA ASN A 45 5.95 5.53 7.94
C ASN A 45 4.74 4.92 7.22
N TYR A 46 4.63 5.18 5.92
CA TYR A 46 3.57 4.63 5.08
C TYR A 46 4.06 4.32 3.66
N LEU A 47 3.48 3.29 3.05
CA LEU A 47 3.66 2.91 1.65
C LEU A 47 2.32 3.01 0.92
N GLY A 48 2.28 3.73 -0.18
CA GLY A 48 1.19 3.71 -1.15
C GLY A 48 1.60 3.04 -2.44
N VAL A 49 0.74 2.16 -2.95
CA VAL A 49 0.87 1.51 -4.25
C VAL A 49 -0.33 1.91 -5.10
N VAL A 50 -0.10 2.28 -6.36
CA VAL A 50 -1.15 2.71 -7.30
C VAL A 50 -1.32 1.64 -8.36
N ASP A 51 -2.57 1.36 -8.74
CA ASP A 51 -2.89 0.46 -9.86
C ASP A 51 -3.01 1.22 -11.20
N ALA A 52 -3.49 0.55 -12.25
CA ALA A 52 -3.68 1.16 -13.56
C ALA A 52 -4.89 2.12 -13.65
N ASN A 53 -5.79 2.10 -12.67
CA ASN A 53 -7.02 2.90 -12.59
C ASN A 53 -6.93 4.00 -11.51
N ASP A 54 -5.70 4.34 -11.09
CA ASP A 54 -5.40 5.30 -10.02
C ASP A 54 -5.97 4.94 -8.64
N ALA A 55 -6.41 3.68 -8.43
CA ALA A 55 -6.77 3.19 -7.11
C ALA A 55 -5.50 3.00 -6.27
N ILE A 56 -5.59 3.35 -4.99
CA ILE A 56 -4.44 3.37 -4.09
C ILE A 56 -4.63 2.32 -3.00
N LEU A 57 -3.64 1.45 -2.86
CA LEU A 57 -3.48 0.59 -1.69
C LEU A 57 -2.40 1.20 -0.78
N GLN A 58 -2.81 1.73 0.37
CA GLN A 58 -1.93 2.34 1.37
C GLN A 58 -1.76 1.42 2.58
N LEU A 59 -0.53 1.30 3.07
CA LEU A 59 -0.15 0.47 4.21
C LEU A 59 0.65 1.30 5.20
N TYR A 60 0.32 1.19 6.50
CA TYR A 60 1.09 1.78 7.59
C TYR A 60 0.91 0.98 8.88
N LEU A 61 1.90 1.05 9.78
CA LEU A 61 1.82 0.37 11.07
C LEU A 61 0.95 1.14 12.05
N SER A 62 0.16 0.41 12.83
CA SER A 62 -0.53 0.93 14.01
C SER A 62 -0.37 -0.05 15.16
N GLY A 63 0.53 0.25 16.09
CA GLY A 63 0.91 -0.66 17.17
C GLY A 63 1.60 -1.91 16.65
N ARG A 64 0.88 -3.04 16.70
CA ARG A 64 1.38 -4.37 16.28
C ARG A 64 0.72 -4.88 15.00
N GLU A 65 -0.20 -4.11 14.44
CA GLU A 65 -0.97 -4.49 13.26
C GLU A 65 -0.61 -3.57 12.09
N MET A 66 -0.79 -4.09 10.88
CA MET A 66 -0.80 -3.28 9.68
C MET A 66 -2.21 -2.76 9.45
N VAL A 67 -2.32 -1.46 9.22
CA VAL A 67 -3.52 -0.86 8.64
C VAL A 67 -3.34 -0.83 7.13
N VAL A 68 -4.30 -1.40 6.42
CA VAL A 68 -4.35 -1.41 4.97
C VAL A 68 -5.61 -0.66 4.54
N GLU A 69 -5.42 0.32 3.67
CA GLU A 69 -6.46 1.20 3.15
C GLU A 69 -6.51 1.07 1.63
N LEU A 70 -7.70 0.85 1.10
CA LEU A 70 -7.97 0.89 -0.33
C LEU A 70 -8.82 2.13 -0.62
N ILE A 71 -8.23 3.04 -1.40
CA ILE A 71 -8.78 4.36 -1.71
C ILE A 71 -9.07 4.40 -3.19
N PHE A 72 -10.31 4.74 -3.53
CA PHE A 72 -10.73 5.00 -4.91
C PHE A 72 -10.92 6.52 -5.07
N PRO A 73 -10.18 7.20 -5.96
CA PRO A 73 -10.26 8.67 -6.09
C PRO A 73 -11.67 9.20 -6.37
N GLU A 74 -12.50 8.43 -7.07
CA GLU A 74 -13.88 8.79 -7.40
C GLU A 74 -14.89 8.47 -6.29
N ALA A 75 -14.48 7.70 -5.26
CA ALA A 75 -15.35 7.32 -4.16
C ALA A 75 -15.30 8.33 -3.01
N THR A 76 -16.40 8.41 -2.26
CA THR A 76 -16.55 9.29 -1.10
C THR A 76 -15.90 8.74 0.19
N GLY A 77 -15.09 7.69 0.11
CA GLY A 77 -14.56 7.01 1.30
C GLY A 77 -13.50 5.97 1.00
N ILE A 78 -13.06 5.31 2.07
CA ILE A 78 -11.91 4.40 2.09
C ILE A 78 -12.35 3.06 2.66
N LEU A 79 -11.92 1.97 2.03
CA LEU A 79 -12.03 0.64 2.62
C LEU A 79 -10.80 0.39 3.49
N GLN A 80 -10.98 0.24 4.80
CA GLN A 80 -9.89 0.01 5.73
C GLN A 80 -9.99 -1.37 6.38
N ARG A 81 -8.86 -2.05 6.52
CA ARG A 81 -8.75 -3.28 7.30
C ARG A 81 -7.47 -3.27 8.13
N ARG A 82 -7.57 -3.68 9.38
CA ARG A 82 -6.42 -4.04 10.22
C ARG A 82 -6.14 -5.53 10.11
N MET A 83 -4.88 -5.89 9.99
CA MET A 83 -4.44 -7.28 9.87
C MET A 83 -3.01 -7.48 10.38
N PRO A 84 -2.59 -8.74 10.64
CA PRO A 84 -1.21 -9.04 10.95
C PRO A 84 -0.25 -8.58 9.85
N VAL A 85 0.96 -8.18 10.24
CA VAL A 85 2.00 -7.71 9.30
C VAL A 85 2.29 -8.75 8.22
N GLU A 86 2.41 -10.03 8.58
CA GLU A 86 2.67 -11.13 7.64
C GLU A 86 1.56 -11.27 6.59
N GLU A 87 0.29 -11.06 6.98
CA GLU A 87 -0.85 -11.11 6.05
C GLU A 87 -0.80 -9.93 5.07
N ALA A 88 -0.49 -8.73 5.54
CA ALA A 88 -0.37 -7.55 4.70
C ALA A 88 0.81 -7.64 3.71
N LEU A 89 1.95 -8.21 4.14
CA LEU A 89 3.09 -8.47 3.25
C LEU A 89 2.77 -9.55 2.21
N ALA A 90 2.03 -10.60 2.58
CA ALA A 90 1.56 -11.61 1.64
C ALA A 90 0.61 -11.02 0.59
N LEU A 91 -0.32 -10.13 1.00
CA LEU A 91 -1.17 -9.37 0.10
C LEU A 91 -0.35 -8.53 -0.89
N LEU A 92 0.64 -7.80 -0.38
CA LEU A 92 1.53 -6.96 -1.18
C LEU A 92 2.35 -7.77 -2.20
N GLY A 93 2.75 -8.99 -1.85
CA GLY A 93 3.45 -9.91 -2.75
C GLY A 93 2.57 -10.53 -3.86
N ALA A 94 1.24 -10.39 -3.75
CA ALA A 94 0.28 -11.02 -4.65
C ALA A 94 -0.70 -10.02 -5.29
N LEU A 95 -0.30 -8.74 -5.41
CA LEU A 95 -1.19 -7.69 -5.91
C LEU A 95 -1.69 -7.95 -7.35
N PRO A 96 -3.00 -7.79 -7.62
CA PRO A 96 -3.57 -7.83 -8.97
C PRO A 96 -3.25 -6.56 -9.76
N GLU A 97 -3.52 -6.54 -11.07
CA GLU A 97 -3.33 -5.37 -11.96
C GLU A 97 -4.28 -4.22 -11.66
N GLU A 98 -5.46 -4.57 -11.18
CA GLU A 98 -6.51 -3.64 -10.81
C GLU A 98 -6.97 -3.94 -9.40
N PHE A 99 -7.09 -2.90 -8.59
CA PHE A 99 -7.56 -3.01 -7.22
C PHE A 99 -9.07 -2.86 -7.21
N THR A 100 -9.73 -3.80 -6.54
CA THR A 100 -11.17 -3.78 -6.31
C THR A 100 -11.44 -4.08 -4.85
N GLU A 101 -12.67 -3.90 -4.38
CA GLU A 101 -13.03 -4.19 -2.99
C GLU A 101 -12.69 -5.62 -2.57
N ALA A 102 -12.68 -6.56 -3.53
CA ALA A 102 -12.32 -7.96 -3.31
C ALA A 102 -10.85 -8.16 -2.89
N LEU A 103 -9.99 -7.17 -3.14
CA LEU A 103 -8.59 -7.17 -2.70
C LEU A 103 -8.46 -7.11 -1.17
N LEU A 104 -9.44 -6.48 -0.50
CA LEU A 104 -9.41 -6.27 0.94
C LEU A 104 -10.66 -6.86 1.62
N PRO A 105 -10.82 -8.20 1.61
CA PRO A 105 -12.00 -8.84 2.16
C PRO A 105 -12.11 -8.57 3.67
N GLY A 106 -13.34 -8.25 4.11
CA GLY A 106 -13.61 -7.89 5.52
C GLY A 106 -13.21 -6.46 5.89
N ALA A 107 -12.83 -5.62 4.92
CA ALA A 107 -12.64 -4.20 5.14
C ALA A 107 -13.94 -3.52 5.58
N THR A 108 -13.79 -2.47 6.38
CA THR A 108 -14.87 -1.59 6.78
C THR A 108 -14.78 -0.30 5.97
N TYR A 109 -15.91 0.13 5.41
CA TYR A 109 -16.00 1.43 4.74
C TYR A 109 -15.97 2.56 5.75
N GLN A 110 -15.08 3.53 5.54
CA GLN A 110 -15.00 4.79 6.28
C GLN A 110 -15.28 5.94 5.32
N GLY A 111 -16.23 6.82 5.67
CA GLY A 111 -16.64 7.98 4.88
C GLY A 111 -16.84 9.21 5.74
#